data_AF-A0A1C6QDL4-F1
#
_entry.id   AF-A0A1C6QDL4-F1
#
_cell.length_a   1.000
_cell.length_b   1.000
_cell.length_c   1.000
_cell.angle_alpha   90.00
_cell.angle_beta   90.00
_cell.angle_gamma   90.00
#
_symmetry.space_group_name_H-M   'P 1'
#
loop_
_entity.id
_entity.type
_entity.pdbx_description
1 polymer ?
#
loop_
_entity_poly.entity_id
_entity_poly.type
_entity_poly.pdbx_seq_one_letter_code
_entity_poly.pdbx_strand_id
1 'polypeptide(L)' 'MSEYRPYGTGPPKTQQEERISLLEAQVSTLADAVRALATSLESIPTKDVSHVDEAARGARMAHEILLARNL' A
#
# COMPACT_ATOMS: atom_id res chain seq x y z
N MET A 1 35.58 -5.40 34.36
CA MET A 1 34.25 -5.87 33.89
C MET A 1 33.79 -4.89 32.84
N SER A 2 33.73 -5.31 31.57
CA SER A 2 33.36 -4.45 30.44
C SER A 2 31.86 -4.55 30.20
N GLU A 3 31.13 -3.44 30.31
CA GLU A 3 29.70 -3.38 30.02
C GLU A 3 29.47 -3.51 28.51
N TYR A 4 28.88 -4.62 28.09
CA TYR A 4 28.42 -4.82 26.72
C TYR A 4 27.08 -4.08 26.55
N ARG A 5 27.12 -2.88 25.95
CA ARG A 5 25.90 -2.18 25.50
C ARG A 5 25.57 -2.64 24.08
N PRO A 6 24.39 -3.23 23.83
CA PRO A 6 23.98 -3.58 22.48
C PRO A 6 23.74 -2.27 21.70
N TYR A 7 24.60 -1.96 20.75
CA TYR A 7 24.37 -0.91 19.75
C TYR A 7 23.31 -1.40 18.76
N GLY A 8 22.07 -1.43 19.21
CA GLY A 8 20.90 -1.63 18.36
C GLY A 8 20.29 -0.31 17.98
N THR A 9 20.96 0.48 17.13
CA THR A 9 20.36 1.50 16.25
C THR A 9 21.44 2.01 15.30
N GLY A 10 21.29 1.79 13.99
CA GLY A 10 22.15 2.41 12.97
C GLY A 10 22.11 3.94 13.04
N PRO A 11 22.95 4.63 12.24
CA PRO A 11 22.94 6.09 12.20
C PRO A 11 21.52 6.60 11.89
N PRO A 12 21.08 7.70 12.52
CA PRO A 12 19.77 8.28 12.24
C PRO A 12 19.67 8.60 10.75
N LYS A 13 18.58 8.17 10.12
CA LYS A 13 18.30 8.51 8.73
C LYS A 13 18.26 10.03 8.60
N THR A 14 18.85 10.55 7.53
CA THR A 14 18.74 11.96 7.20
C THR A 14 17.28 12.29 6.86
N GLN A 15 16.84 13.53 7.06
CA GLN A 15 15.49 13.98 6.70
C GLN A 15 15.14 13.67 5.23
N GLN A 16 16.15 13.66 4.35
CA GLN A 16 15.98 13.30 2.94
C GLN A 16 15.70 11.80 2.77
N GLU A 17 16.41 10.92 3.47
CA GLU A 17 16.18 9.47 3.46
C GLU A 17 14.83 9.08 4.07
N GLU A 18 14.39 9.78 5.12
CA GLU A 18 13.06 9.61 5.70
C GLU A 18 11.96 10.00 4.72
N ARG A 19 12.12 11.14 4.04
CA ARG A 19 11.17 11.61 3.02
C ARG A 19 11.13 10.68 1.80
N ILE A 20 12.27 10.16 1.36
CA ILE A 20 12.33 9.15 0.28
C ILE A 20 11.62 7.87 0.72
N SER A 21 11.91 7.37 1.93
CA SER A 21 11.26 6.16 2.47
C SER A 21 9.74 6.33 2.55
N LEU A 22 9.24 7.52 2.92
CA LEU A 22 7.81 7.82 2.93
C LEU A 22 7.22 7.78 1.52
N LEU A 23 7.86 8.43 0.55
CA LEU A 23 7.40 8.47 -0.84
C LEU A 23 7.36 7.07 -1.46
N GLU A 24 8.38 6.26 -1.22
CA GLU A 24 8.42 4.86 -1.68
C GLU A 24 7.25 4.05 -1.11
N ALA A 25 6.94 4.21 0.17
CA ALA A 25 5.79 3.56 0.81
C ALA A 25 4.46 4.03 0.21
N GLN A 26 4.32 5.32 -0.10
CA GLN A 26 3.13 5.89 -0.73
C GLN A 26 2.95 5.36 -2.16
N VAL A 27 4.02 5.32 -2.96
CA VAL A 27 4.00 4.78 -4.32
C VAL A 27 3.65 3.29 -4.31
N SER A 28 4.22 2.51 -3.39
CA SER A 28 3.86 1.09 -3.24
C SER A 28 2.37 0.92 -2.93
N THR A 29 1.83 1.73 -2.00
CA THR A 29 0.41 1.68 -1.64
C THR A 29 -0.48 2.04 -2.84
N LEU A 30 -0.09 3.04 -3.62
CA LEU A 30 -0.82 3.43 -4.82
C LEU A 30 -0.80 2.31 -5.87
N ALA A 31 0.33 1.64 -6.06
CA ALA A 31 0.43 0.51 -6.98
C ALA A 31 -0.50 -0.64 -6.58
N ASP A 32 -0.62 -0.93 -5.28
CA ASP A 32 -1.53 -1.95 -4.77
C ASP A 32 -3.00 -1.58 -4.99
N ALA A 33 -3.37 -0.32 -4.74
CA ALA A 33 -4.71 0.19 -4.99
C ALA A 33 -5.09 0.10 -6.48
N VAL A 34 -4.18 0.50 -7.37
CA VAL A 34 -4.38 0.38 -8.84
C VAL A 34 -4.49 -1.08 -9.26
N ARG A 35 -3.71 -1.99 -8.68
CA ARG A 35 -3.82 -3.42 -8.97
C ARG A 35 -5.16 -3.98 -8.53
N ALA A 36 -5.66 -3.62 -7.35
CA ALA A 36 -6.98 -4.04 -6.88
C ALA A 36 -8.09 -3.58 -7.83
N LEU A 37 -8.00 -2.34 -8.34
CA LEU A 37 -8.91 -1.84 -9.37
C LEU A 37 -8.81 -2.65 -10.66
N ALA A 38 -7.60 -2.83 -11.20
CA ALA A 38 -7.39 -3.56 -12.45
C ALA A 38 -7.92 -4.99 -12.36
N THR A 39 -7.61 -5.71 -11.26
CA THR A 39 -8.12 -7.07 -11.04
C THR A 39 -9.65 -7.11 -10.99
N SER A 40 -10.29 -6.13 -10.36
CA SER A 40 -11.76 -6.08 -10.33
C SER A 40 -12.42 -5.76 -11.68
N LEU A 41 -11.70 -5.07 -12.57
CA LEU A 41 -12.19 -4.69 -13.90
C LEU A 41 -11.89 -5.76 -14.96
N GLU A 42 -10.81 -6.53 -14.79
CA GLU A 42 -10.41 -7.63 -15.68
C GLU A 42 -11.09 -8.96 -15.35
N SER A 43 -11.73 -9.07 -14.18
CA SER A 43 -12.51 -10.25 -13.79
C SER A 43 -13.62 -10.48 -14.82
N ILE A 44 -13.47 -11.51 -15.66
CA ILE A 44 -14.52 -11.94 -16.59
C ILE A 44 -15.67 -12.45 -15.72
N PRO A 45 -16.88 -11.87 -15.80
CA PRO A 45 -17.96 -12.25 -14.90
C PRO A 45 -18.32 -13.70 -15.18
N THR A 46 -18.13 -14.53 -14.17
CA THR A 46 -18.61 -15.90 -14.12
C THR A 46 -20.12 -15.88 -13.94
N LYS A 47 -20.86 -15.57 -15.02
CA LYS A 47 -22.31 -15.69 -15.27
C LYS A 47 -23.33 -15.11 -14.26
N ASP A 48 -22.97 -14.82 -13.02
CA ASP A 48 -23.91 -14.48 -11.93
C ASP A 48 -23.62 -13.16 -11.21
N VAL A 49 -22.54 -12.45 -11.57
CA VAL A 49 -22.21 -11.15 -10.96
C VAL A 49 -22.24 -10.06 -12.02
N SER A 50 -23.09 -9.06 -11.81
CA SER A 50 -23.13 -7.85 -12.64
C SER A 50 -21.76 -7.17 -12.61
N HIS A 51 -21.19 -6.87 -13.77
CA HIS A 51 -19.91 -6.13 -13.89
C HIS A 51 -19.85 -4.86 -13.03
N VAL A 52 -21.01 -4.24 -12.77
CA VAL A 52 -21.13 -3.04 -11.91
C VAL A 52 -20.77 -3.34 -10.46
N ASP A 53 -21.15 -4.52 -9.94
CA ASP A 53 -20.87 -4.90 -8.56
C ASP A 53 -19.38 -5.22 -8.35
N GLU A 54 -18.69 -5.73 -9.37
CA GLU A 54 -17.26 -6.05 -9.30
C GLU A 54 -16.41 -4.78 -9.29
N ALA A 55 -16.70 -3.85 -10.21
CA ALA A 55 -16.05 -2.54 -10.26
C ALA A 55 -16.28 -1.76 -8.95
N ALA A 56 -17.49 -1.81 -8.38
CA ALA A 56 -17.80 -1.17 -7.11
C ALA A 56 -17.05 -1.81 -5.93
N ARG A 57 -16.75 -3.12 -5.97
CA ARG A 57 -15.91 -3.78 -4.95
C ARG A 57 -14.46 -3.34 -5.06
N GLY A 58 -13.90 -3.31 -6.27
CA GLY A 58 -12.54 -2.82 -6.50
C GLY A 58 -12.35 -1.37 -6.06
N ALA A 59 -13.30 -0.49 -6.40
CA ALA A 59 -13.30 0.90 -5.98
C ALA A 59 -13.29 1.06 -4.45
N ARG A 60 -14.10 0.27 -3.74
CA ARG A 60 -14.12 0.24 -2.27
C ARG A 60 -12.79 -0.24 -1.70
N MET A 61 -12.24 -1.33 -2.22
CA MET A 61 -10.97 -1.87 -1.73
C MET A 61 -9.81 -0.89 -1.96
N ALA A 62 -9.75 -0.24 -3.12
CA ALA A 62 -8.77 0.80 -3.40
C ALA A 62 -8.92 1.99 -2.43
N HIS A 63 -10.16 2.43 -2.17
CA HIS A 63 -10.44 3.49 -1.22
C HIS A 63 -10.00 3.13 0.21
N GLU A 64 -10.25 1.90 0.66
CA GLU A 64 -9.81 1.41 1.97
C GLU A 64 -8.27 1.36 2.09
N ILE A 65 -7.58 0.91 1.03
CA ILE A 65 -6.10 0.88 0.99
C ILE A 65 -5.52 2.29 1.12
N LEU A 66 -6.12 3.27 0.43
CA LEU A 66 -5.70 4.67 0.48
C LEU A 66 -5.97 5.30 1.86
N LEU A 67 -7.19 5.11 2.41
CA LEU A 67 -7.55 5.58 3.74
C LEU A 67 -6.63 5.05 4.84
N ALA A 68 -6.26 3.77 4.79
CA ALA A 68 -5.36 3.15 5.77
C ALA A 68 -3.97 3.81 5.82
N ARG A 69 -3.60 4.57 4.79
CA ARG A 69 -2.33 5.31 4.69
C ARG A 69 -2.49 6.83 4.75
N ASN A 70 -3.70 7.33 5.04
CA ASN A 70 -4.05 8.75 4.94
C ASN A 70 -3.65 9.38 3.59
N LEU A 71 -3.85 8.61 2.53
CA LEU A 71 -3.71 9.03 1.13
C LEU A 71 -5.11 9.19 0.52
#